data_AF-A0A6P8F2J9-F1
#
_entry.id   AF-A0A6P8F2J9-F1
#
_cell.length_a   1.000
_cell.length_b   1.000
_cell.length_c   1.000
_cell.angle_alpha   90.00
_cell.angle_beta   90.00
_cell.angle_gamma   90.00
#
_symmetry.space_group_name_H-M   'P 1'
#
loop_
_entity.id
_entity.type
_entity.pdbx_description
1 polymer ?
#
loop_
_entity_poly.entity_id
_entity_poly.type
_entity_poly.pdbx_seq_one_letter_code
_entity_poly.pdbx_strand_id
1 'polypeptide(L)'
;MTGNPVPEKLTVSSMTPTSASLSWSLHQGMEQFPHSFLISYHSEETELQTTSTESCSTTLTGLTPDTHYTVTVCCELRDGGRSQAATLLIHTAVPPPGRIEFPSVKPDSVCLSWGPPEGLAGLHRFRVTWSSEGSLEHLQVQDLKLHVQGLTPGEEYLFTVATLSDDDRQSSCVSATVCTDIPPPECLTVAVDLTSVFVTWSKPEGVVQASYLLTLYRDGGCLNTFPTRSLQNRYELEMEAEYTISVSTVLKGGQSKPISKTIRTSYPVPDKLTVSSMTPTSADLSWSLHQGMEQFPHSFPISYHSEETGLQTTSTQSCSTTLTGLTPDTNYTVTVCCELRDGGRSQAATLVIQTGEK
;
A
#
# COMPACT_ATOMS: atom_id res chain seq x y z
N MET A 1 -5.82 67.25 -42.37
CA MET A 1 -5.20 65.91 -42.37
C MET A 1 -5.13 65.44 -40.93
N THR A 2 -6.21 64.83 -40.45
CA THR A 2 -6.21 64.13 -39.17
C THR A 2 -5.48 62.81 -39.40
N GLY A 3 -4.42 62.54 -38.64
CA GLY A 3 -3.64 61.31 -38.77
C GLY A 3 -4.52 60.06 -38.60
N ASN A 4 -4.15 58.98 -39.27
CA ASN A 4 -4.86 57.71 -39.18
C ASN A 4 -4.92 57.25 -37.71
N PRO A 5 -6.09 56.83 -37.21
CA PRO A 5 -6.30 56.58 -35.79
C PRO A 5 -5.55 55.34 -35.33
N VAL A 6 -4.86 55.52 -34.22
CA VAL A 6 -4.00 54.50 -33.60
C VAL A 6 -4.84 53.62 -32.69
N PRO A 7 -4.66 52.30 -32.70
CA PRO A 7 -5.24 51.42 -31.68
C PRO A 7 -4.89 51.89 -30.27
N GLU A 8 -5.90 52.12 -29.43
CA GLU A 8 -5.74 52.58 -28.04
C GLU A 8 -5.88 51.41 -27.06
N LYS A 9 -5.19 51.48 -25.91
CA LYS A 9 -5.30 50.49 -24.82
C LYS A 9 -5.05 49.04 -25.27
N LEU A 10 -3.98 48.81 -26.03
CA LEU A 10 -3.55 47.46 -26.37
C LEU A 10 -3.15 46.70 -25.10
N THR A 11 -3.86 45.60 -24.81
CA THR A 11 -3.68 44.77 -23.62
C THR A 11 -3.69 43.27 -23.98
N VAL A 12 -3.09 42.46 -23.10
CA VAL A 12 -3.21 41.00 -23.15
C VAL A 12 -4.42 40.59 -22.30
N SER A 13 -5.34 39.82 -22.88
CA SER A 13 -6.50 39.27 -22.19
C SER A 13 -6.26 37.87 -21.63
N SER A 14 -5.47 37.05 -22.33
CA SER A 14 -5.03 35.74 -21.84
C SER A 14 -3.69 35.33 -22.44
N MET A 15 -2.93 34.50 -21.72
CA MET A 15 -1.61 34.03 -22.12
C MET A 15 -1.50 32.54 -21.88
N THR A 16 -1.00 31.81 -22.87
CA THR A 16 -0.60 30.41 -22.77
C THR A 16 0.88 30.26 -23.17
N PRO A 17 1.47 29.06 -23.08
CA PRO A 17 2.83 28.84 -23.58
C PRO A 17 2.96 29.07 -25.09
N THR A 18 1.90 28.86 -25.88
CA THR A 18 1.97 28.91 -27.35
C THR A 18 0.99 29.89 -28.00
N SER A 19 0.26 30.67 -27.20
CA SER A 19 -0.70 31.65 -27.70
C SER A 19 -0.88 32.85 -26.78
N ALA A 20 -1.25 33.97 -27.36
CA ALA A 20 -1.56 35.20 -26.65
C ALA A 20 -2.82 35.85 -27.24
N SER A 21 -3.81 36.09 -26.41
CA SER A 21 -5.02 36.84 -26.80
C SER A 21 -4.83 38.31 -26.48
N LEU A 22 -5.06 39.15 -27.49
CA LEU A 22 -4.84 40.59 -27.45
C LEU A 22 -6.16 41.31 -27.66
N SER A 23 -6.33 42.44 -27.00
CA SER A 23 -7.48 43.33 -27.18
C SER A 23 -7.03 44.78 -27.22
N TRP A 24 -7.72 45.58 -28.01
CA TRP A 24 -7.52 47.02 -28.08
C TRP A 24 -8.86 47.73 -28.27
N SER A 25 -8.82 49.05 -28.23
CA SER A 25 -9.98 49.92 -28.45
C SER A 25 -9.68 50.92 -29.56
N LEU A 26 -10.73 51.43 -30.19
CA LEU A 26 -10.62 52.44 -31.24
C LEU A 26 -11.28 53.74 -30.78
N HIS A 27 -10.82 54.85 -31.35
CA HIS A 27 -11.40 56.16 -31.08
C HIS A 27 -12.89 56.21 -31.49
N GLN A 28 -13.72 56.92 -30.73
CA GLN A 28 -15.17 57.01 -30.97
C GLN A 28 -15.47 57.56 -32.38
N GLY A 29 -16.35 56.90 -33.12
CA GLY A 29 -16.79 57.29 -34.47
C GLY A 29 -16.12 56.53 -35.62
N MET A 30 -15.08 55.75 -35.36
CA MET A 30 -14.35 54.98 -36.39
C MET A 30 -14.97 53.63 -36.75
N GLU A 31 -15.93 53.14 -35.96
CA GLU A 31 -16.72 51.93 -36.26
C GLU A 31 -17.51 52.06 -37.58
N GLN A 32 -17.67 53.29 -38.10
CA GLN A 32 -18.43 53.59 -39.32
C GLN A 32 -17.60 53.47 -40.61
N PHE A 33 -16.27 53.34 -40.50
CA PHE A 33 -15.38 53.20 -41.66
C PHE A 33 -14.87 51.76 -41.76
N PRO A 34 -14.86 51.15 -42.95
CA PRO A 34 -14.28 49.81 -43.12
C PRO A 34 -12.78 49.88 -42.91
N HIS A 35 -12.30 49.21 -41.87
CA HIS A 35 -10.89 49.15 -41.47
C HIS A 35 -10.52 47.71 -41.10
N SER A 36 -9.23 47.39 -41.20
CA SER A 36 -8.65 46.18 -40.65
C SER A 36 -7.49 46.55 -39.72
N PHE A 37 -7.05 45.59 -38.92
CA PHE A 37 -5.89 45.70 -38.06
C PHE A 37 -4.82 44.75 -38.56
N LEU A 38 -3.63 45.28 -38.80
CA LEU A 38 -2.43 44.49 -39.09
C LEU A 38 -1.64 44.34 -37.79
N ILE A 39 -1.42 43.09 -37.40
CA ILE A 39 -0.65 42.71 -36.22
C ILE A 39 0.64 42.11 -36.70
N SER A 40 1.77 42.67 -36.27
CA SER A 40 3.10 42.12 -36.53
C SER A 40 3.74 41.71 -35.22
N TYR A 41 4.39 40.55 -35.19
CA TYR A 41 5.02 40.02 -33.99
C TYR A 41 6.32 39.28 -34.32
N HIS A 42 7.31 39.41 -33.44
CA HIS A 42 8.61 38.75 -33.55
C HIS A 42 9.25 38.59 -32.17
N SER A 43 10.10 37.59 -32.01
CA SER A 43 11.07 37.45 -30.93
C SER A 43 12.49 37.60 -31.50
N GLU A 44 13.51 37.49 -30.64
CA GLU A 44 14.92 37.48 -31.08
C GLU A 44 15.26 36.25 -31.94
N GLU A 45 14.50 35.15 -31.78
CA GLU A 45 14.78 33.86 -32.41
C GLU A 45 13.84 33.54 -33.60
N THR A 46 12.77 34.31 -33.80
CA THR A 46 11.77 34.09 -34.86
C THR A 46 11.72 35.23 -35.86
N GLU A 47 11.51 34.93 -37.14
CA GLU A 47 11.24 35.96 -38.15
C GLU A 47 9.92 36.71 -37.90
N LEU A 48 9.82 37.93 -38.44
CA LEU A 48 8.61 38.76 -38.36
C LEU A 48 7.41 38.04 -38.97
N GLN A 49 6.41 37.75 -38.13
CA GLN A 49 5.13 37.22 -38.55
C GLN A 49 4.07 38.32 -38.58
N THR A 50 3.11 38.21 -39.50
CA THR A 50 2.01 39.18 -39.62
C THR A 50 0.67 38.49 -39.76
N THR A 51 -0.36 39.02 -39.11
CA THR A 51 -1.75 38.57 -39.23
C THR A 51 -2.69 39.76 -39.29
N SER A 52 -3.85 39.61 -39.92
CA SER A 52 -4.85 40.67 -40.08
C SER A 52 -6.20 40.26 -39.51
N THR A 53 -6.89 41.18 -38.84
CA THR A 53 -8.26 40.97 -38.33
C THR A 53 -9.10 42.23 -38.52
N GLU A 54 -10.41 42.09 -38.66
CA GLU A 54 -11.35 43.23 -38.66
C GLU A 54 -11.87 43.54 -37.25
N SER A 55 -11.60 42.66 -36.28
CA SER A 55 -12.05 42.82 -34.89
C SER A 55 -11.00 43.55 -34.05
N CYS A 56 -11.44 44.23 -32.98
CA CYS A 56 -10.54 44.86 -31.99
C CYS A 56 -9.85 43.86 -31.04
N SER A 57 -9.78 42.60 -31.43
CA SER A 57 -9.11 41.54 -30.70
C SER A 57 -8.60 40.47 -31.66
N THR A 58 -7.54 39.79 -31.27
CA THR A 58 -6.99 38.66 -32.00
C THR A 58 -6.28 37.69 -31.06
N THR A 59 -6.10 36.45 -31.48
CA THR A 59 -5.30 35.47 -30.78
C THR A 59 -4.12 35.08 -31.67
N LEU A 60 -2.91 35.34 -31.20
CA LEU A 60 -1.69 34.84 -31.81
C LEU A 60 -1.50 33.38 -31.39
N THR A 61 -1.19 32.49 -32.33
CA THR A 61 -0.95 31.05 -32.08
C THR A 61 0.39 30.62 -32.65
N GLY A 62 0.92 29.50 -32.17
CA GLY A 62 2.22 28.99 -32.62
C GLY A 62 3.40 29.79 -32.08
N LEU A 63 3.24 30.49 -30.96
CA LEU A 63 4.33 31.15 -30.26
C LEU A 63 5.24 30.12 -29.57
N THR A 64 6.50 30.46 -29.41
CA THR A 64 7.46 29.65 -28.64
C THR A 64 7.21 29.87 -27.14
N PRO A 65 7.18 28.80 -26.33
CA PRO A 65 7.09 28.90 -24.88
C PRO A 65 8.24 29.68 -24.23
N ASP A 66 7.96 30.31 -23.09
CA ASP A 66 8.92 31.09 -22.29
C ASP A 66 9.78 32.08 -23.11
N THR A 67 9.15 32.76 -24.08
CA THR A 67 9.82 33.62 -25.05
C THR A 67 9.21 35.03 -25.04
N HIS A 68 10.07 36.03 -25.14
CA HIS A 68 9.65 37.43 -25.25
C HIS A 68 9.31 37.79 -26.70
N TYR A 69 8.12 38.35 -26.91
CA TYR A 69 7.68 38.84 -28.20
C TYR A 69 7.40 40.33 -28.15
N THR A 70 7.83 41.03 -29.20
CA THR A 70 7.41 42.40 -29.48
C THR A 70 6.24 42.35 -30.46
N VAL A 71 5.07 42.79 -30.02
CA VAL A 71 3.84 42.83 -30.83
C VAL A 71 3.49 44.27 -31.16
N THR A 72 3.15 44.51 -32.42
CA THR A 72 2.70 45.81 -32.91
C THR A 72 1.36 45.70 -33.62
N VAL A 73 0.43 46.60 -33.32
CA VAL A 73 -0.89 46.65 -33.96
C VAL A 73 -1.07 48.01 -34.62
N CYS A 74 -1.38 48.03 -35.92
CA CYS A 74 -1.76 49.26 -36.64
C CYS A 74 -3.08 49.08 -37.37
N CYS A 75 -3.85 50.17 -37.48
CA CYS A 75 -5.06 50.22 -38.28
C CYS A 75 -4.68 50.42 -39.76
N GLU A 76 -5.24 49.60 -40.64
CA GLU A 76 -5.10 49.67 -42.09
C GLU A 76 -6.46 50.02 -42.71
N LEU A 77 -6.51 51.15 -43.41
CA LEU A 77 -7.68 51.63 -44.13
C LEU A 77 -7.72 51.04 -45.54
N ARG A 78 -8.91 50.98 -46.16
CA ARG A 78 -9.09 50.45 -47.53
C ARG A 78 -8.30 51.20 -48.61
N ASP A 79 -7.89 52.44 -48.35
CA ASP A 79 -7.07 53.25 -49.24
C ASP A 79 -5.56 52.93 -49.10
N GLY A 80 -5.19 51.94 -48.29
CA GLY A 80 -3.81 51.55 -48.01
C GLY A 80 -3.11 52.41 -46.96
N GLY A 81 -3.81 53.39 -46.37
CA GLY A 81 -3.29 54.20 -45.28
C GLY A 81 -3.11 53.38 -44.00
N ARG A 82 -1.92 53.46 -43.39
CA ARG A 82 -1.63 52.83 -42.08
C ARG A 82 -1.54 53.87 -40.97
N SER A 83 -2.04 53.54 -39.79
CA SER A 83 -1.84 54.33 -38.57
C SER A 83 -0.42 54.16 -38.03
N GLN A 84 -0.06 54.99 -37.05
CA GLN A 84 1.04 54.63 -36.15
C GLN A 84 0.70 53.31 -35.44
N ALA A 85 1.71 52.48 -35.19
CA ALA A 85 1.54 51.21 -34.50
C ALA A 85 1.55 51.39 -32.98
N ALA A 86 0.64 50.70 -32.30
CA ALA A 86 0.70 50.49 -30.86
C ALA A 86 1.59 49.28 -30.58
N THR A 87 2.59 49.44 -29.70
CA THR A 87 3.56 48.38 -29.37
C THR A 87 3.31 47.82 -27.98
N LEU A 88 3.42 46.50 -27.83
CA LEU A 88 3.30 45.79 -26.58
C LEU A 88 4.37 44.69 -26.50
N LEU A 89 5.05 44.59 -25.36
CA LEU A 89 5.94 43.48 -25.04
C LEU A 89 5.15 42.42 -24.28
N ILE A 90 5.24 41.18 -24.75
CA ILE A 90 4.62 40.03 -24.09
C ILE A 90 5.66 38.95 -23.81
N HIS A 91 5.45 38.17 -22.76
CA HIS A 91 6.26 37.01 -22.41
C HIS A 91 5.35 35.80 -22.29
N THR A 92 5.52 34.81 -23.16
CA THR A 92 4.72 33.58 -23.12
C THR A 92 4.93 32.83 -21.79
N ALA A 93 3.96 32.00 -21.42
CA ALA A 93 4.02 31.26 -20.17
C ALA A 93 4.99 30.06 -20.27
N VAL A 94 5.50 29.63 -19.12
CA VAL A 94 6.24 28.36 -19.03
C VAL A 94 5.26 27.20 -19.19
N PRO A 95 5.51 26.21 -20.08
CA PRO A 95 4.62 25.09 -20.27
C PRO A 95 4.64 24.13 -19.06
N PRO A 96 3.46 23.62 -18.64
CA PRO A 96 3.40 22.64 -17.56
C PRO A 96 4.07 21.32 -17.97
N PRO A 97 4.54 20.52 -17.01
CA PRO A 97 5.00 19.17 -17.29
C PRO A 97 3.82 18.28 -17.72
N GLY A 98 4.13 17.09 -18.22
CA GLY A 98 3.13 16.06 -18.50
C GLY A 98 2.43 15.55 -17.24
N ARG A 99 1.45 14.65 -17.43
CA ARG A 99 0.68 14.07 -16.33
C ARG A 99 1.59 13.32 -15.33
N ILE A 100 1.26 13.42 -14.05
CA ILE A 100 1.90 12.64 -12.98
C ILE A 100 1.41 11.19 -13.03
N GLU A 101 2.34 10.26 -12.95
CA GLU A 101 2.12 8.82 -12.79
C GLU A 101 2.82 8.34 -11.51
N PHE A 102 2.32 7.24 -10.94
CA PHE A 102 2.87 6.63 -9.74
C PHE A 102 3.36 5.20 -10.03
N PRO A 103 4.59 5.03 -10.55
CA PRO A 103 5.13 3.70 -10.87
C PRO A 103 5.21 2.75 -9.67
N SER A 104 5.36 3.29 -8.45
CA SER A 104 5.40 2.48 -7.23
C SER A 104 4.88 3.28 -6.05
N VAL A 105 4.01 2.65 -5.27
CA VAL A 105 3.48 3.16 -4.02
C VAL A 105 3.81 2.13 -2.95
N LYS A 106 4.31 2.60 -1.81
CA LYS A 106 4.67 1.80 -0.64
C LYS A 106 4.12 2.46 0.62
N PRO A 107 4.18 1.79 1.78
CA PRO A 107 3.72 2.37 3.04
C PRO A 107 4.35 3.70 3.42
N ASP A 108 5.65 3.85 3.19
CA ASP A 108 6.45 4.99 3.65
C ASP A 108 7.03 5.82 2.50
N SER A 109 6.72 5.45 1.26
CA SER A 109 7.39 6.00 0.09
C SER A 109 6.55 5.92 -1.19
N VAL A 110 6.75 6.89 -2.07
CA VAL A 110 6.11 6.98 -3.38
C VAL A 110 7.15 7.34 -4.43
N CYS A 111 7.18 6.58 -5.52
CA CYS A 111 7.84 6.96 -6.76
C CYS A 111 6.84 7.65 -7.66
N LEU A 112 7.17 8.86 -8.11
CA LEU A 112 6.39 9.61 -9.08
C LEU A 112 7.22 9.87 -10.35
N SER A 113 6.53 9.95 -11.49
CA SER A 113 7.12 10.32 -12.79
C SER A 113 6.17 11.22 -13.57
N TRP A 114 6.71 12.05 -14.46
CA TRP A 114 5.93 12.94 -15.31
C TRP A 114 6.57 13.10 -16.69
N GLY A 115 5.77 13.52 -17.67
CA GLY A 115 6.27 13.86 -19.01
C GLY A 115 7.02 15.20 -19.05
N PRO A 116 7.94 15.40 -20.01
CA PRO A 116 8.59 16.70 -20.20
C PRO A 116 7.57 17.77 -20.62
N PRO A 117 7.85 19.06 -20.34
CA PRO A 117 7.00 20.15 -20.79
C PRO A 117 7.12 20.33 -22.31
N GLU A 118 5.98 20.34 -23.02
CA GLU A 118 5.97 20.41 -24.48
C GLU A 118 6.44 21.77 -25.00
N GLY A 119 7.30 21.74 -26.04
CA GLY A 119 7.77 22.94 -26.73
C GLY A 119 8.86 23.74 -26.00
N LEU A 120 9.30 23.30 -24.82
CA LEU A 120 10.47 23.87 -24.13
C LEU A 120 11.71 23.04 -24.48
N ALA A 121 12.80 23.69 -24.89
CA ALA A 121 14.06 23.03 -25.21
C ALA A 121 15.04 23.11 -24.03
N GLY A 122 15.94 22.13 -23.92
CA GLY A 122 17.05 22.15 -22.94
C GLY A 122 16.79 21.38 -21.65
N LEU A 123 17.56 21.69 -20.60
CA LEU A 123 17.39 21.11 -19.27
C LEU A 123 16.29 21.87 -18.53
N HIS A 124 15.42 21.15 -17.84
CA HIS A 124 14.28 21.73 -17.13
C HIS A 124 14.44 21.50 -15.64
N ARG A 125 14.06 22.50 -14.84
CA ARG A 125 13.88 22.35 -13.40
C ARG A 125 12.40 22.15 -13.12
N PHE A 126 12.09 21.34 -12.12
CA PHE A 126 10.73 21.09 -11.68
C PHE A 126 10.63 21.36 -10.20
N ARG A 127 9.54 22.01 -9.78
CA ARG A 127 9.15 22.11 -8.38
C ARG A 127 8.09 21.05 -8.12
N VAL A 128 8.44 20.05 -7.32
CA VAL A 128 7.49 19.07 -6.81
C VAL A 128 7.05 19.50 -5.42
N THR A 129 5.76 19.51 -5.15
CA THR A 129 5.22 19.68 -3.79
C THR A 129 4.32 18.52 -3.43
N TRP A 130 4.31 18.13 -2.16
CA TRP A 130 3.40 17.12 -1.64
C TRP A 130 2.84 17.56 -0.30
N SER A 131 1.56 17.29 -0.09
CA SER A 131 0.85 17.70 1.12
C SER A 131 -0.12 16.63 1.60
N SER A 132 -0.22 16.50 2.92
CA SER A 132 -1.20 15.68 3.63
C SER A 132 -1.52 16.32 4.99
N GLU A 133 -2.80 16.36 5.39
CA GLU A 133 -3.31 16.85 6.69
C GLU A 133 -2.49 17.99 7.35
N GLY A 134 -2.24 19.07 6.61
CA GLY A 134 -1.56 20.27 7.12
C GLY A 134 -0.03 20.27 7.03
N SER A 135 0.60 19.18 6.58
CA SER A 135 1.99 19.15 6.13
C SER A 135 2.09 19.57 4.67
N LEU A 136 3.08 20.39 4.33
CA LEU A 136 3.42 20.76 2.96
C LEU A 136 4.94 20.78 2.82
N GLU A 137 5.42 19.92 1.94
CA GLU A 137 6.84 19.80 1.62
C GLU A 137 7.05 20.03 0.13
N HIS A 138 8.29 20.36 -0.23
CA HIS A 138 8.64 20.59 -1.62
C HIS A 138 10.10 20.27 -1.90
N LEU A 139 10.40 19.97 -3.16
CA LEU A 139 11.74 19.75 -3.66
C LEU A 139 11.86 20.27 -5.09
N GLN A 140 13.04 20.80 -5.43
CA GLN A 140 13.38 21.12 -6.81
C GLN A 140 14.27 20.02 -7.39
N VAL A 141 13.93 19.54 -8.59
CA VAL A 141 14.66 18.48 -9.29
C VAL A 141 14.85 18.81 -10.77
N GLN A 142 15.80 18.17 -11.42
CA GLN A 142 15.99 18.24 -12.88
C GLN A 142 15.57 16.96 -13.60
N ASP A 143 15.34 15.88 -12.84
CA ASP A 143 14.84 14.61 -13.36
C ASP A 143 13.33 14.66 -13.60
N LEU A 144 12.84 13.78 -14.49
CA LEU A 144 11.40 13.55 -14.76
C LEU A 144 10.77 12.54 -13.80
N LYS A 145 11.45 12.24 -12.70
CA LYS A 145 11.02 11.30 -11.67
C LYS A 145 11.54 11.74 -10.31
N LEU A 146 10.81 11.40 -9.27
CA LEU A 146 11.21 11.62 -7.89
C LEU A 146 10.78 10.45 -7.02
N HIS A 147 11.63 10.08 -6.06
CA HIS A 147 11.31 9.13 -5.00
C HIS A 147 11.20 9.89 -3.69
N VAL A 148 9.99 9.93 -3.13
CA VAL A 148 9.70 10.56 -1.84
C VAL A 148 9.61 9.48 -0.78
N GLN A 149 10.26 9.70 0.37
CA GLN A 149 10.32 8.77 1.51
C GLN A 149 9.87 9.49 2.78
N GLY A 150 9.60 8.72 3.84
CA GLY A 150 9.15 9.26 5.13
C GLY A 150 7.68 9.65 5.14
N LEU A 151 6.88 9.06 4.25
CA LEU A 151 5.43 9.28 4.20
C LEU A 151 4.72 8.45 5.27
N THR A 152 3.54 8.90 5.67
CA THR A 152 2.69 8.19 6.64
C THR A 152 1.93 7.08 5.93
N PRO A 153 1.94 5.83 6.43
CA PRO A 153 1.17 4.74 5.84
C PRO A 153 -0.36 4.91 5.90
N GLY A 154 -1.04 4.52 4.84
CA GLY A 154 -2.51 4.59 4.74
C GLY A 154 -3.08 6.00 4.63
N GLU A 155 -2.25 6.98 4.28
CA GLU A 155 -2.59 8.40 4.22
C GLU A 155 -2.66 8.88 2.76
N GLU A 156 -3.57 9.81 2.47
CA GLU A 156 -3.70 10.40 1.14
C GLU A 156 -2.77 11.61 1.00
N TYR A 157 -2.00 11.63 -0.10
CA TYR A 157 -1.10 12.73 -0.45
C TYR A 157 -1.51 13.35 -1.79
N LEU A 158 -1.56 14.68 -1.82
CA LEU A 158 -1.69 15.47 -3.04
C LEU A 158 -0.30 15.87 -3.53
N PHE A 159 0.13 15.35 -4.67
CA PHE A 159 1.35 15.74 -5.37
C PHE A 159 1.04 16.79 -6.43
N THR A 160 1.87 17.83 -6.51
CA THR A 160 1.85 18.78 -7.61
C THR A 160 3.24 18.98 -8.20
N VAL A 161 3.31 19.16 -9.52
CA VAL A 161 4.56 19.43 -10.24
C VAL A 161 4.38 20.66 -11.12
N ALA A 162 5.33 21.60 -11.07
CA ALA A 162 5.40 22.75 -11.96
C ALA A 162 6.78 22.83 -12.62
N THR A 163 6.83 23.21 -13.89
CA THR A 163 8.07 23.53 -14.59
C THR A 163 8.58 24.88 -14.12
N LEU A 164 9.89 24.96 -13.89
CA LEU A 164 10.62 26.17 -13.55
C LEU A 164 11.45 26.60 -14.75
N SER A 165 11.33 27.88 -15.12
CA SER A 165 12.23 28.56 -16.06
C SER A 165 13.56 28.95 -15.39
N ASP A 166 14.49 29.48 -16.19
CA ASP A 166 15.78 29.97 -15.69
C ASP A 166 15.64 31.19 -14.75
N ASP A 167 14.59 31.99 -14.93
CA ASP A 167 14.24 33.14 -14.07
C ASP A 167 13.31 32.75 -12.89
N ASP A 168 13.15 31.45 -12.61
CA ASP A 168 12.36 30.87 -11.51
C ASP A 168 10.84 31.15 -11.58
N ARG A 169 10.33 31.56 -12.76
CA ARG A 169 8.89 31.55 -13.05
C ARG A 169 8.38 30.12 -13.07
N GLN A 170 7.15 29.96 -12.62
CA GLN A 170 6.48 28.66 -12.53
C GLN A 170 5.39 28.56 -13.58
N SER A 171 5.29 27.39 -14.22
CA SER A 171 4.13 27.02 -15.02
C SER A 171 2.88 26.87 -14.14
N SER A 172 1.72 26.65 -14.77
CA SER A 172 0.60 26.00 -14.07
C SER A 172 1.03 24.64 -13.52
N CYS A 173 0.48 24.24 -12.37
CA CYS A 173 0.79 22.95 -11.77
C CYS A 173 -0.06 21.83 -12.38
N VAL A 174 0.54 20.66 -12.57
CA VAL A 174 -0.21 19.40 -12.70
C VAL A 174 -0.34 18.79 -11.31
N SER A 175 -1.45 18.11 -11.03
CA SER A 175 -1.72 17.53 -9.71
C SER A 175 -2.27 16.12 -9.80
N ALA A 176 -1.90 15.26 -8.87
CA ALA A 176 -2.45 13.93 -8.71
C ALA A 176 -2.45 13.52 -7.23
N THR A 177 -3.47 12.77 -6.80
CA THR A 177 -3.55 12.22 -5.45
C THR A 177 -3.22 10.73 -5.45
N VAL A 178 -2.65 10.26 -4.36
CA VAL A 178 -2.37 8.84 -4.13
C VAL A 178 -2.43 8.53 -2.64
N CYS A 179 -2.97 7.37 -2.29
CA CYS A 179 -2.91 6.85 -0.93
C CYS A 179 -1.71 5.92 -0.79
N THR A 180 -0.89 6.12 0.25
CA THR A 180 0.19 5.17 0.59
C THR A 180 -0.40 3.82 0.98
N ASP A 181 0.36 2.76 0.70
CA ASP A 181 -0.07 1.41 1.06
C ASP A 181 -0.17 1.23 2.58
N ILE A 182 -0.97 0.27 3.04
CA ILE A 182 -1.06 -0.07 4.45
C ILE A 182 -0.19 -1.31 4.70
N PRO A 183 0.82 -1.23 5.58
CA PRO A 183 1.72 -2.33 5.85
C PRO A 183 1.00 -3.42 6.66
N PRO A 184 1.21 -4.72 6.34
CA PRO A 184 0.69 -5.81 7.14
C PRO A 184 1.33 -5.83 8.53
N PRO A 185 0.67 -6.44 9.54
CA PRO A 185 1.28 -6.69 10.83
C PRO A 185 2.55 -7.55 10.69
N GLU A 186 3.46 -7.39 11.64
CA GLU A 186 4.74 -8.10 11.65
C GLU A 186 4.72 -9.25 12.67
N CYS A 187 5.67 -10.17 12.56
CA CYS A 187 5.94 -11.23 13.53
C CYS A 187 4.70 -11.98 14.05
N LEU A 188 3.79 -12.42 13.15
CA LEU A 188 2.64 -13.24 13.56
C LEU A 188 3.11 -14.55 14.19
N THR A 189 2.85 -14.70 15.49
CA THR A 189 3.05 -15.94 16.22
C THR A 189 1.71 -16.52 16.64
N VAL A 190 1.65 -17.85 16.59
CA VAL A 190 0.46 -18.63 16.91
C VAL A 190 0.96 -19.77 17.79
N ALA A 191 0.56 -19.74 19.05
CA ALA A 191 0.81 -20.78 20.02
C ALA A 191 -0.50 -21.52 20.28
N VAL A 192 -0.52 -22.80 19.95
CA VAL A 192 -1.67 -23.67 20.17
C VAL A 192 -1.54 -24.30 21.53
N ASP A 193 -2.62 -24.21 22.30
CA ASP A 193 -2.88 -24.97 23.50
C ASP A 193 -4.03 -25.97 23.19
N LEU A 194 -4.44 -26.80 24.16
CA LEU A 194 -5.41 -27.89 23.94
C LEU A 194 -6.63 -27.53 23.09
N THR A 195 -7.40 -26.54 23.55
CA THR A 195 -8.65 -26.08 22.92
C THR A 195 -8.61 -24.58 22.71
N SER A 196 -7.42 -24.00 22.66
CA SER A 196 -7.28 -22.56 22.50
C SER A 196 -6.03 -22.22 21.74
N VAL A 197 -6.04 -21.04 21.14
CA VAL A 197 -4.89 -20.49 20.46
C VAL A 197 -4.60 -19.12 21.00
N PHE A 198 -3.33 -18.88 21.29
CA PHE A 198 -2.80 -17.58 21.63
C PHE A 198 -2.10 -17.00 20.40
N VAL A 199 -2.65 -15.90 19.89
CA VAL A 199 -2.18 -15.23 18.66
C VAL A 199 -1.56 -13.90 19.06
N THR A 200 -0.33 -13.66 18.63
CA THR A 200 0.35 -12.37 18.82
C THR A 200 0.98 -11.88 17.54
N TRP A 201 1.13 -10.56 17.42
CA TRP A 201 1.82 -9.91 16.31
C TRP A 201 2.44 -8.59 16.79
N SER A 202 3.39 -8.07 16.03
CA SER A 202 3.91 -6.73 16.21
C SER A 202 3.24 -5.74 15.27
N LYS A 203 3.18 -4.50 15.74
CA LYS A 203 2.70 -3.37 14.97
C LYS A 203 3.70 -3.08 13.84
N PRO A 204 3.24 -2.71 12.62
CA PRO A 204 4.14 -2.35 11.54
C PRO A 204 4.99 -1.11 11.85
N GLU A 205 6.20 -1.06 11.31
CA GLU A 205 7.06 0.11 11.41
C GLU A 205 6.40 1.37 10.80
N GLY A 206 6.67 2.55 11.38
CA GLY A 206 6.15 3.84 10.90
C GLY A 206 4.66 4.12 11.20
N VAL A 207 3.88 3.11 11.58
CA VAL A 207 2.49 3.32 12.03
C VAL A 207 2.50 3.85 13.46
N VAL A 208 1.61 4.80 13.83
CA VAL A 208 1.49 5.30 15.23
C VAL A 208 0.31 4.67 15.95
N GLN A 209 -0.84 4.56 15.29
CA GLN A 209 -2.04 3.93 15.83
C GLN A 209 -2.71 3.10 14.74
N ALA A 210 -3.12 1.88 15.08
CA ALA A 210 -3.83 0.99 14.18
C ALA A 210 -4.87 0.17 14.95
N SER A 211 -5.89 -0.26 14.22
CA SER A 211 -6.70 -1.41 14.58
C SER A 211 -6.31 -2.60 13.70
N TYR A 212 -6.69 -3.80 14.12
CA TYR A 212 -6.42 -5.03 13.42
C TYR A 212 -7.72 -5.79 13.18
N LEU A 213 -7.75 -6.53 12.08
CA LEU A 213 -8.80 -7.48 11.77
C LEU A 213 -8.20 -8.88 11.79
N LEU A 214 -8.65 -9.71 12.73
CA LEU A 214 -8.24 -11.11 12.83
C LEU A 214 -9.35 -11.99 12.28
N THR A 215 -9.03 -12.82 11.30
CA THR A 215 -9.96 -13.76 10.68
C THR A 215 -9.50 -15.19 10.91
N LEU A 216 -10.37 -16.00 11.47
CA LEU A 216 -10.20 -17.44 11.62
C LEU A 216 -10.89 -18.14 10.46
N TYR A 217 -10.15 -19.00 9.77
CA TYR A 217 -10.68 -19.89 8.75
C TYR A 217 -10.58 -21.33 9.23
N ARG A 218 -11.56 -22.16 8.89
CA ARG A 218 -11.58 -23.60 9.14
C ARG A 218 -12.05 -24.31 7.88
N ASP A 219 -11.35 -25.37 7.46
CA ASP A 219 -11.71 -26.19 6.29
C ASP A 219 -11.94 -25.37 5.01
N GLY A 220 -11.18 -24.28 4.84
CA GLY A 220 -11.29 -23.35 3.70
C GLY A 220 -12.43 -22.33 3.78
N GLY A 221 -13.31 -22.43 4.79
CA GLY A 221 -14.37 -21.46 5.07
C GLY A 221 -13.94 -20.39 6.06
N CYS A 222 -14.48 -19.18 5.92
CA CYS A 222 -14.35 -18.14 6.97
C CYS A 222 -15.24 -18.55 8.14
N LEU A 223 -14.64 -18.82 9.29
CA LEU A 223 -15.35 -19.10 10.52
C LEU A 223 -15.82 -17.78 11.15
N ASN A 224 -14.89 -16.99 11.66
CA ASN A 224 -15.17 -15.73 12.34
C ASN A 224 -14.16 -14.64 11.98
N THR A 225 -14.59 -13.37 12.09
CA THR A 225 -13.72 -12.20 11.95
C THR A 225 -13.90 -11.28 13.15
N PHE A 226 -12.80 -10.86 13.76
CA PHE A 226 -12.76 -10.10 15.00
C PHE A 226 -11.97 -8.80 14.81
N PRO A 227 -12.61 -7.63 14.95
CA PRO A 227 -11.88 -6.36 15.05
C PRO A 227 -11.27 -6.24 16.45
N THR A 228 -10.00 -5.87 16.53
CA THR A 228 -9.28 -5.69 17.80
C THR A 228 -8.25 -4.57 17.73
N ARG A 229 -7.94 -3.96 18.87
CA ARG A 229 -6.80 -3.04 19.02
C ARG A 229 -5.65 -3.69 19.81
N SER A 230 -5.89 -4.89 20.34
CA SER A 230 -4.88 -5.65 21.09
C SER A 230 -3.95 -6.37 20.12
N LEU A 231 -2.65 -6.36 20.42
CA LEU A 231 -1.60 -7.10 19.70
C LEU A 231 -1.55 -8.59 20.07
N GLN A 232 -2.34 -8.99 21.06
CA GLN A 232 -2.43 -10.36 21.54
C GLN A 232 -3.88 -10.72 21.82
N ASN A 233 -4.31 -11.87 21.33
CA ASN A 233 -5.69 -12.33 21.48
C ASN A 233 -5.69 -13.85 21.68
N ARG A 234 -6.64 -14.34 22.49
CA ARG A 234 -6.83 -15.77 22.75
C ARG A 234 -8.20 -16.18 22.26
N TYR A 235 -8.27 -17.29 21.53
CA TYR A 235 -9.52 -17.84 20.99
C TYR A 235 -9.64 -19.31 21.31
N GLU A 236 -10.87 -19.79 21.46
CA GLU A 236 -11.16 -21.21 21.63
C GLU A 236 -11.24 -21.88 20.27
N LEU A 237 -10.65 -23.08 20.16
CA LEU A 237 -10.63 -23.90 18.97
C LEU A 237 -11.11 -25.32 19.30
N GLU A 238 -11.73 -25.95 18.31
CA GLU A 238 -12.02 -27.39 18.36
C GLU A 238 -10.77 -28.20 18.04
N MET A 239 -10.68 -29.41 18.61
CA MET A 239 -9.62 -30.39 18.33
C MET A 239 -9.84 -31.05 16.96
N GLU A 240 -8.78 -31.67 16.40
CA GLU A 240 -8.81 -32.35 15.09
C GLU A 240 -9.31 -31.47 13.94
N ALA A 241 -8.90 -30.20 13.94
CA ALA A 241 -9.28 -29.27 12.88
C ALA A 241 -8.07 -28.47 12.41
N GLU A 242 -8.08 -28.14 11.12
CA GLU A 242 -7.12 -27.23 10.53
C GLU A 242 -7.68 -25.81 10.56
N TYR A 243 -6.93 -24.89 11.17
CA TYR A 243 -7.25 -23.48 11.23
C TYR A 243 -6.22 -22.66 10.50
N THR A 244 -6.68 -21.68 9.72
CA THR A 244 -5.82 -20.61 9.21
C THR A 244 -6.20 -19.32 9.91
N ILE A 245 -5.23 -18.74 10.63
CA ILE A 245 -5.38 -17.46 11.32
C ILE A 245 -4.75 -16.39 10.44
N SER A 246 -5.53 -15.38 10.09
CA SER A 246 -5.16 -14.25 9.25
C SER A 246 -5.29 -12.96 10.05
N VAL A 247 -4.31 -12.07 9.97
CA VAL A 247 -4.34 -10.76 10.63
C VAL A 247 -3.98 -9.67 9.62
N SER A 248 -4.74 -8.59 9.59
CA SER A 248 -4.46 -7.42 8.75
C SER A 248 -4.54 -6.13 9.56
N THR A 249 -3.72 -5.16 9.19
CA THR A 249 -3.74 -3.80 9.73
C THR A 249 -4.90 -3.03 9.10
N VAL A 250 -5.62 -2.26 9.91
CA VAL A 250 -6.70 -1.37 9.47
C VAL A 250 -6.37 0.05 9.90
N LEU A 251 -6.26 0.94 8.90
CA LEU A 251 -6.03 2.38 9.03
C LEU A 251 -7.18 3.15 8.35
N LYS A 252 -7.14 4.48 8.39
CA LYS A 252 -8.14 5.36 7.77
C LYS A 252 -8.30 5.08 6.27
N GLY A 253 -7.20 4.83 5.57
CA GLY A 253 -7.17 4.51 4.14
C GLY A 253 -7.63 3.09 3.77
N GLY A 254 -8.00 2.23 4.72
CA GLY A 254 -8.49 0.88 4.46
C GLY A 254 -7.76 -0.22 5.23
N GLN A 255 -7.50 -1.35 4.56
CA GLN A 255 -6.93 -2.55 5.15
C GLN A 255 -5.70 -3.02 4.38
N SER A 256 -4.68 -3.52 5.10
CA SER A 256 -3.50 -4.13 4.50
C SER A 256 -3.82 -5.49 3.87
N LYS A 257 -2.87 -6.02 3.09
CA LYS A 257 -2.83 -7.47 2.86
C LYS A 257 -2.70 -8.21 4.20
N PRO A 258 -3.30 -9.40 4.36
CA PRO A 258 -3.17 -10.15 5.60
C PRO A 258 -1.83 -10.88 5.69
N ILE A 259 -1.35 -11.08 6.92
CA ILE A 259 -0.38 -12.12 7.28
C ILE A 259 -1.15 -13.32 7.84
N SER A 260 -0.81 -14.53 7.39
CA SER A 260 -1.55 -15.74 7.76
C SER A 260 -0.63 -16.85 8.26
N LYS A 261 -1.14 -17.68 9.18
CA LYS A 261 -0.48 -18.91 9.64
C LYS A 261 -1.51 -20.02 9.80
N THR A 262 -1.18 -21.20 9.29
CA THR A 262 -2.01 -22.40 9.40
C THR A 262 -1.49 -23.28 10.52
N ILE A 263 -2.42 -23.78 11.34
CA ILE A 263 -2.18 -24.69 12.45
C ILE A 263 -3.15 -25.86 12.37
N ARG A 264 -2.80 -26.97 13.00
CA ARG A 264 -3.69 -28.12 13.20
C ARG A 264 -3.79 -28.39 14.68
N THR A 265 -5.01 -28.46 15.18
CA THR A 265 -5.28 -28.93 16.53
C THR A 265 -5.35 -30.45 16.52
N SER A 266 -4.83 -31.09 17.56
CA SER A 266 -4.85 -32.54 17.73
C SER A 266 -5.06 -32.86 19.20
N TYR A 267 -5.52 -34.07 19.49
CA TYR A 267 -5.63 -34.52 20.87
C TYR A 267 -4.25 -34.58 21.54
N PRO A 268 -4.13 -34.15 22.81
CA PRO A 268 -2.86 -34.13 23.51
C PRO A 268 -2.34 -35.54 23.77
N VAL A 269 -1.06 -35.74 23.51
CA VAL A 269 -0.36 -36.98 23.83
C VAL A 269 -0.08 -36.99 25.34
N PRO A 270 -0.22 -38.14 26.02
CA PRO A 270 0.20 -38.26 27.41
C PRO A 270 1.68 -37.88 27.60
N ASP A 271 1.95 -36.96 28.52
CA ASP A 271 3.30 -36.44 28.77
C ASP A 271 4.06 -37.35 29.74
N LYS A 272 5.40 -37.38 29.62
CA LYS A 272 6.30 -38.03 30.61
C LYS A 272 5.97 -39.49 30.94
N LEU A 273 5.68 -40.31 29.93
CA LEU A 273 5.52 -41.75 30.12
C LEU A 273 6.82 -42.36 30.68
N THR A 274 6.72 -42.97 31.87
CA THR A 274 7.86 -43.50 32.63
C THR A 274 7.50 -44.82 33.31
N VAL A 275 8.52 -45.63 33.61
CA VAL A 275 8.37 -46.80 34.49
C VAL A 275 8.66 -46.37 35.92
N SER A 276 7.71 -46.59 36.83
CA SER A 276 7.88 -46.29 38.24
C SER A 276 8.47 -47.47 39.03
N SER A 277 8.14 -48.71 38.65
CA SER A 277 8.69 -49.92 39.24
C SER A 277 8.65 -51.09 38.26
N MET A 278 9.51 -52.08 38.46
CA MET A 278 9.64 -53.22 37.55
C MET A 278 9.99 -54.51 38.28
N THR A 279 9.33 -55.60 37.89
CA THR A 279 9.58 -56.97 38.36
C THR A 279 9.80 -57.90 37.15
N PRO A 280 10.16 -59.18 37.36
CA PRO A 280 10.27 -60.13 36.25
C PRO A 280 8.95 -60.38 35.51
N THR A 281 7.80 -60.09 36.13
CA THR A 281 6.47 -60.40 35.55
C THR A 281 5.50 -59.22 35.53
N SER A 282 5.94 -58.02 35.95
CA SER A 282 5.09 -56.82 35.98
C SER A 282 5.88 -55.53 35.82
N ALA A 283 5.23 -54.49 35.31
CA ALA A 283 5.78 -53.15 35.21
C ALA A 283 4.73 -52.10 35.60
N ASP A 284 5.10 -51.22 36.53
CA ASP A 284 4.29 -50.06 36.91
C ASP A 284 4.65 -48.88 36.02
N LEU A 285 3.64 -48.30 35.38
CA LEU A 285 3.78 -47.20 34.45
C LEU A 285 3.07 -45.97 34.99
N SER A 286 3.67 -44.81 34.76
CA SER A 286 3.08 -43.51 35.09
C SER A 286 3.30 -42.50 33.98
N TRP A 287 2.32 -41.63 33.77
CA TRP A 287 2.39 -40.51 32.86
C TRP A 287 1.70 -39.29 33.48
N SER A 288 1.81 -38.14 32.83
CA SER A 288 1.09 -36.92 33.20
C SER A 288 0.07 -36.55 32.13
N LEU A 289 -1.08 -36.08 32.58
CA LEU A 289 -2.12 -35.55 31.72
C LEU A 289 -1.81 -34.09 31.37
N HIS A 290 -2.06 -33.69 30.12
CA HIS A 290 -1.87 -32.30 29.68
C HIS A 290 -2.80 -31.36 30.47
N GLN A 291 -2.30 -30.18 30.85
CA GLN A 291 -3.06 -29.22 31.65
C GLN A 291 -4.37 -28.84 30.93
N GLY A 292 -5.51 -28.94 31.63
CA GLY A 292 -6.84 -28.66 31.09
C GLY A 292 -7.60 -29.89 30.56
N MET A 293 -6.96 -31.08 30.46
CA MET A 293 -7.69 -32.30 30.08
C MET A 293 -8.57 -32.87 31.21
N GLU A 294 -8.38 -32.44 32.45
CA GLU A 294 -9.12 -32.89 33.64
C GLU A 294 -10.63 -32.65 33.51
N GLN A 295 -11.03 -31.63 32.76
CA GLN A 295 -12.43 -31.27 32.53
C GLN A 295 -13.12 -32.11 31.45
N PHE A 296 -12.36 -32.85 30.65
CA PHE A 296 -12.90 -33.69 29.58
C PHE A 296 -12.89 -35.15 30.01
N PRO A 297 -13.99 -35.89 29.94
CA PRO A 297 -13.98 -37.33 30.22
C PRO A 297 -13.06 -38.06 29.24
N HIS A 298 -12.01 -38.71 29.77
CA HIS A 298 -10.98 -39.39 29.00
C HIS A 298 -10.64 -40.77 29.58
N SER A 299 -10.02 -41.61 28.76
CA SER A 299 -9.39 -42.87 29.14
C SER A 299 -8.05 -43.01 28.44
N PHE A 300 -7.23 -43.93 28.92
CA PHE A 300 -5.91 -44.19 28.37
C PHE A 300 -5.85 -45.63 27.88
N PRO A 301 -6.08 -45.90 26.58
CA PRO A 301 -5.76 -47.17 25.98
C PRO A 301 -4.24 -47.38 26.00
N ILE A 302 -3.84 -48.55 26.51
CA ILE A 302 -2.46 -49.01 26.52
C ILE A 302 -2.36 -50.23 25.62
N SER A 303 -1.39 -50.23 24.73
CA SER A 303 -0.97 -51.43 23.99
C SER A 303 0.48 -51.74 24.29
N TYR A 304 0.78 -53.00 24.46
CA TYR A 304 2.14 -53.47 24.69
C TYR A 304 2.38 -54.74 23.89
N HIS A 305 3.56 -54.86 23.30
CA HIS A 305 3.90 -56.01 22.48
C HIS A 305 5.36 -56.42 22.68
N SER A 306 5.58 -57.73 22.56
CA SER A 306 6.89 -58.36 22.43
C SER A 306 6.85 -59.35 21.26
N GLU A 307 8.02 -59.77 20.78
CA GLU A 307 8.11 -60.79 19.72
C GLU A 307 7.52 -62.13 20.16
N GLU A 308 7.55 -62.44 21.45
CA GLU A 308 7.10 -63.73 22.00
C GLU A 308 5.60 -63.79 22.28
N THR A 309 5.00 -62.72 22.84
CA THR A 309 3.61 -62.75 23.31
C THR A 309 2.62 -62.04 22.39
N GLY A 310 3.10 -61.41 21.32
CA GLY A 310 2.27 -60.60 20.41
C GLY A 310 1.70 -59.34 21.05
N LEU A 311 0.72 -58.71 20.40
CA LEU A 311 0.09 -57.48 20.84
C LEU A 311 -0.96 -57.74 21.93
N GLN A 312 -0.82 -57.06 23.06
CA GLN A 312 -1.77 -57.04 24.16
C GLN A 312 -2.30 -55.62 24.37
N THR A 313 -3.53 -55.51 24.88
CA THR A 313 -4.17 -54.21 25.12
C THR A 313 -4.86 -54.18 26.48
N THR A 314 -4.84 -53.01 27.11
CA THR A 314 -5.58 -52.71 28.34
C THR A 314 -6.02 -51.24 28.32
N SER A 315 -6.83 -50.79 29.27
CA SER A 315 -7.22 -49.39 29.39
C SER A 315 -7.41 -49.01 30.85
N THR A 316 -7.09 -47.76 31.19
CA THR A 316 -7.33 -47.18 32.51
C THR A 316 -7.87 -45.75 32.39
N GLN A 317 -8.53 -45.27 33.43
CA GLN A 317 -8.93 -43.85 33.56
C GLN A 317 -7.92 -43.03 34.39
N SER A 318 -6.96 -43.71 35.02
CA SER A 318 -5.93 -43.08 35.85
C SER A 318 -4.65 -42.82 35.05
N CYS A 319 -3.82 -41.88 35.50
CA CYS A 319 -2.51 -41.58 34.87
C CYS A 319 -1.40 -42.59 35.22
N SER A 320 -1.79 -43.78 35.69
CA SER A 320 -0.90 -44.87 36.04
C SER A 320 -1.59 -46.21 35.85
N THR A 321 -0.81 -47.23 35.53
CA THR A 321 -1.29 -48.61 35.43
C THR A 321 -0.18 -49.60 35.74
N THR A 322 -0.56 -50.81 36.13
CA THR A 322 0.37 -51.93 36.30
C THR A 322 0.11 -52.94 35.21
N LEU A 323 1.12 -53.22 34.38
CA LEU A 323 1.10 -54.34 33.46
C LEU A 323 1.51 -55.60 34.22
N THR A 324 0.71 -56.66 34.13
CA THR A 324 0.97 -57.94 34.83
C THR A 324 0.99 -59.10 33.85
N GLY A 325 1.69 -60.18 34.19
CA GLY A 325 1.78 -61.36 33.33
C GLY A 325 2.78 -61.19 32.18
N LEU A 326 3.77 -60.31 32.36
CA LEU A 326 4.87 -60.16 31.43
C LEU A 326 5.82 -61.36 31.53
N THR A 327 6.50 -61.70 30.43
CA THR A 327 7.56 -62.71 30.42
C THR A 327 8.86 -62.12 30.99
N PRO A 328 9.58 -62.84 31.86
CA PRO A 328 10.90 -62.41 32.36
C PRO A 328 11.93 -62.24 31.24
N ASP A 329 12.89 -61.34 31.43
CA ASP A 329 13.96 -61.02 30.47
C ASP A 329 13.46 -60.78 29.02
N THR A 330 12.34 -60.06 28.88
CA THR A 330 11.71 -59.79 27.59
C THR A 330 11.52 -58.30 27.37
N ASN A 331 11.82 -57.86 26.15
CA ASN A 331 11.59 -56.49 25.71
C ASN A 331 10.14 -56.28 25.29
N TYR A 332 9.50 -55.30 25.90
CA TYR A 332 8.16 -54.84 25.55
C TYR A 332 8.22 -53.40 25.04
N THR A 333 7.55 -53.16 23.92
CA THR A 333 7.24 -51.80 23.48
C THR A 333 5.84 -51.46 23.93
N VAL A 334 5.73 -50.51 24.86
CA VAL A 334 4.48 -50.03 25.43
C VAL A 334 4.11 -48.69 24.81
N THR A 335 2.85 -48.54 24.46
CA THR A 335 2.28 -47.31 23.90
C THR A 335 1.04 -46.91 24.68
N VAL A 336 0.94 -45.65 25.06
CA VAL A 336 -0.22 -45.08 25.77
C VAL A 336 -0.79 -43.94 24.94
N CYS A 337 -2.08 -43.99 24.63
CA CYS A 337 -2.80 -42.90 23.97
C CYS A 337 -3.78 -42.27 24.96
N CYS A 338 -4.19 -41.02 24.71
CA CYS A 338 -5.37 -40.44 25.32
C CYS A 338 -6.57 -40.65 24.38
N GLU A 339 -7.66 -41.21 24.90
CA GLU A 339 -8.92 -41.39 24.19
C GLU A 339 -10.04 -40.63 24.89
N LEU A 340 -10.69 -39.73 24.16
CA LEU A 340 -11.85 -38.98 24.62
C LEU A 340 -13.15 -39.75 24.36
N ARG A 341 -14.21 -39.34 25.05
CA ARG A 341 -15.53 -40.02 24.98
C ARG A 341 -16.18 -39.98 23.58
N ASP A 342 -15.83 -39.00 22.77
CA ASP A 342 -16.25 -38.88 21.38
C ASP A 342 -15.54 -39.87 20.43
N GLY A 343 -14.62 -40.68 20.96
CA GLY A 343 -13.80 -41.64 20.21
C GLY A 343 -12.53 -41.03 19.62
N GLY A 344 -12.26 -39.75 19.89
CA GLY A 344 -11.02 -39.08 19.50
C GLY A 344 -9.81 -39.68 20.22
N ARG A 345 -8.75 -40.00 19.47
CA ARG A 345 -7.51 -40.58 20.00
C ARG A 345 -6.30 -39.73 19.67
N SER A 346 -5.46 -39.45 20.66
CA SER A 346 -4.15 -38.83 20.46
C SER A 346 -3.18 -39.77 19.75
N GLN A 347 -2.06 -39.21 19.30
CA GLN A 347 -0.87 -40.02 19.04
C GLN A 347 -0.44 -40.75 20.31
N ALA A 348 0.31 -41.84 20.13
CA ALA A 348 0.80 -42.65 21.23
C ALA A 348 2.10 -42.09 21.83
N ALA A 349 2.16 -42.01 23.16
CA ALA A 349 3.43 -41.96 23.88
C ALA A 349 4.02 -43.38 23.91
N THR A 350 5.27 -43.55 23.47
CA THR A 350 5.92 -44.86 23.35
C THR A 350 7.08 -44.98 24.32
N LEU A 351 7.20 -46.14 24.98
CA LEU A 351 8.29 -46.48 25.89
C LEU A 351 8.69 -47.94 25.69
N VAL A 352 9.99 -48.22 25.64
CA VAL A 352 10.52 -49.57 25.62
C VAL A 352 10.97 -49.96 27.03
N ILE A 353 10.55 -51.13 27.49
CA ILE A 353 10.86 -51.68 28.81
C ILE A 353 11.42 -53.10 28.67
N GLN A 354 12.35 -53.49 29.52
CA GLN A 354 12.90 -54.86 29.60
C GLN A 354 12.61 -55.42 30.98
N THR A 355 11.85 -56.51 31.09
CA THR A 355 11.53 -57.11 32.38
C THR A 355 12.76 -57.70 33.07
N GLY A 356 12.71 -57.76 34.41
CA GLY A 356 13.84 -58.26 35.21
C GLY A 356 14.15 -59.74 34.96
N GLU A 357 15.39 -60.13 35.24
CA GLU A 357 15.82 -61.52 35.28
C GLU A 357 15.14 -62.28 36.44
N LYS A 358 15.00 -63.61 36.28
CA LYS A 358 14.22 -64.49 37.15
C LYS A 358 14.80 -64.68 38.55
#